data_AF-A0A959ADW2-F1
#
_entry.id   AF-A0A959ADW2-F1
#
_cell.length_a   1.000
_cell.length_b   1.000
_cell.length_c   1.000
_cell.angle_alpha   90.00
_cell.angle_beta   90.00
_cell.angle_gamma   90.00
#
_symmetry.space_group_name_H-M   'P 1'
#
loop_
_entity.id
_entity.type
_entity.pdbx_description
1 polymer ?
#
loop_
_entity_poly.entity_id
_entity_poly.type
_entity_poly.pdbx_seq_one_letter_code
_entity_poly.pdbx_strand_id
1 'polypeptide(L)' 'NKSYVGFTSNLDNRLLSHNELGTKGFTLKYRPWELVAAETYLTKKEAMTREKFLKSGQGRELVKTKIQQWLIE' A
#
# COMPACT_ATOMS: atom_id res chain seq x y z
N ASN A 1 1.14 6.89 -13.16
CA ASN A 1 1.42 6.32 -11.81
C ASN A 1 0.23 5.56 -11.27
N LYS A 2 0.46 4.34 -10.77
CA LYS A 2 -0.53 3.56 -10.02
C LYS A 2 -0.12 3.52 -8.55
N SER A 3 -1.09 3.50 -7.65
CA SER A 3 -0.87 3.31 -6.21
C SER A 3 -1.60 2.05 -5.74
N TYR A 4 -1.09 1.46 -4.67
CA TYR A 4 -1.69 0.31 -4.01
C TYR A 4 -1.78 0.56 -2.52
N VAL A 5 -2.92 0.21 -1.92
CA VAL A 5 -3.13 0.25 -0.46
C VAL A 5 -3.53 -1.15 -0.01
N GLY A 6 -2.86 -1.66 1.01
CA GLY A 6 -3.20 -2.93 1.64
C GLY A 6 -2.66 -3.01 3.06
N PHE A 7 -3.10 -4.00 3.81
CA PHE A 7 -2.52 -4.35 5.12
C PHE A 7 -1.85 -5.72 5.03
N THR A 8 -0.86 -5.98 5.87
CA THR A 8 -0.14 -7.26 5.99
C THR A 8 0.37 -7.45 7.41
N SER A 9 0.57 -8.70 7.84
CA SER A 9 1.30 -9.01 9.08
C SER A 9 2.81 -9.12 8.90
N ASN A 10 3.28 -9.21 7.64
CA ASN A 10 4.69 -9.23 7.28
C ASN A 10 4.91 -8.37 6.03
N LEU A 11 5.67 -7.28 6.19
CA LEU A 11 5.87 -6.26 5.15
C LEU A 11 6.82 -6.75 4.06
N ASP A 12 7.91 -7.40 4.43
CA ASP A 12 8.94 -7.89 3.51
C ASP A 12 8.36 -8.95 2.56
N ASN A 13 7.65 -9.93 3.12
CA ASN A 13 6.98 -10.97 2.33
C ASN A 13 5.92 -10.36 1.39
N ARG A 14 5.25 -9.28 1.80
CA ARG A 14 4.27 -8.60 0.96
C ARG A 14 4.95 -7.91 -0.23
N LEU A 15 6.06 -7.20 0.00
CA LEU A 15 6.84 -6.56 -1.05
C LEU A 15 7.40 -7.59 -2.02
N LEU A 16 8.00 -8.66 -1.50
CA LEU A 16 8.52 -9.77 -2.30
C LEU A 16 7.41 -10.43 -3.16
N SER A 17 6.22 -10.67 -2.58
CA SER A 17 5.07 -11.19 -3.32
C SER A 17 4.59 -10.23 -4.42
N HIS A 18 4.53 -8.94 -4.11
CA HIS A 18 4.06 -7.94 -5.05
C HIS A 18 5.03 -7.65 -6.18
N ASN A 19 6.34 -7.76 -5.94
CA ASN A 19 7.38 -7.44 -6.92
C ASN A 19 7.92 -8.65 -7.67
N GLU A 20 7.91 -9.83 -7.08
CA GLU A 20 8.59 -11.00 -7.66
C GLU A 20 7.66 -12.20 -7.75
N LEU A 21 7.15 -12.70 -6.63
CA LEU A 21 6.54 -14.05 -6.56
C LEU A 21 5.13 -14.14 -7.13
N GLY A 22 4.35 -13.05 -7.12
CA GLY A 22 2.99 -13.07 -7.65
C GLY A 22 2.99 -13.43 -9.12
N THR A 23 2.09 -14.33 -9.54
CA THR A 23 1.96 -14.79 -10.94
C THR A 23 0.69 -14.27 -11.63
N LYS A 24 -0.19 -13.60 -10.88
CA LYS A 24 -1.44 -13.02 -11.36
C LYS A 24 -1.89 -11.86 -10.48
N GLY A 25 -2.73 -10.97 -11.02
CA GLY A 25 -3.39 -9.90 -10.26
C GLY A 25 -2.96 -8.49 -10.68
N PHE A 26 -3.54 -7.49 -10.00
CA PHE A 26 -3.32 -6.07 -10.29
C PHE A 26 -1.86 -5.65 -10.10
N THR A 27 -1.23 -6.11 -9.01
CA THR A 27 0.12 -5.68 -8.63
C THR A 27 1.17 -6.13 -9.63
N LEU A 28 1.04 -7.33 -10.21
CA LEU A 28 1.97 -7.84 -11.21
C LEU A 28 2.15 -6.88 -12.41
N LYS A 29 1.06 -6.27 -12.87
CA LYS A 29 1.04 -5.43 -14.08
C LYS A 29 1.80 -4.10 -13.94
N TYR A 30 2.10 -3.67 -12.72
CA TYR A 30 2.68 -2.35 -12.45
C TYR A 30 3.91 -2.45 -11.55
N ARG A 31 4.63 -3.57 -11.62
CA ARG A 31 5.94 -3.73 -10.99
C ARG A 31 7.00 -2.84 -11.67
N PRO A 32 8.08 -2.47 -10.97
CA PRO A 32 8.29 -2.67 -9.53
C PRO A 32 7.46 -1.69 -8.68
N TRP A 33 7.09 -2.12 -7.48
CA TRP A 33 6.44 -1.32 -6.45
C TRP A 33 7.47 -0.84 -5.44
N GLU A 34 7.39 0.43 -5.08
CA GLU A 34 8.20 1.07 -4.04
C GLU A 34 7.35 1.36 -2.81
N LEU A 35 7.93 1.18 -1.63
CA LEU A 35 7.24 1.43 -0.37
C LEU A 35 7.33 2.91 -0.01
N VAL A 36 6.22 3.62 -0.18
CA VAL A 36 6.12 5.05 0.19
C VAL A 36 5.86 5.24 1.69
N ALA A 37 4.98 4.43 2.29
CA ALA A 37 4.62 4.54 3.70
C ALA A 37 4.10 3.20 4.25
N ALA A 38 4.38 2.95 5.54
CA ALA A 38 3.81 1.87 6.32
C ALA A 38 3.31 2.39 7.67
N GLU A 39 2.17 1.87 8.13
CA GLU A 39 1.58 2.18 9.44
C GLU A 39 1.37 0.85 10.19
N THR A 40 1.78 0.78 11.46
CA THR A 40 1.63 -0.41 12.31
C THR A 40 0.48 -0.24 13.30
N TYR A 41 -0.20 -1.34 13.61
CA TYR A 41 -1.38 -1.37 14.47
C TYR A 41 -1.32 -2.59 15.39
N LEU A 42 -1.84 -2.45 16.61
CA LEU A 42 -1.85 -3.55 17.59
C LEU A 42 -2.83 -4.65 17.21
N THR A 43 -3.97 -4.29 16.60
CA THR A 43 -4.98 -5.25 16.20
C THR A 43 -5.21 -5.28 14.70
N LYS A 44 -5.58 -6.46 14.19
CA LYS A 44 -6.03 -6.64 12.80
C LYS A 44 -7.23 -5.73 12.47
N LYS A 45 -8.13 -5.51 13.44
CA LYS A 45 -9.34 -4.69 13.27
C LYS A 45 -8.99 -3.22 13.00
N GLU A 46 -8.02 -2.67 13.72
CA GLU A 46 -7.53 -1.30 13.51
C GLU A 46 -6.87 -1.16 12.14
N ALA A 47 -5.97 -2.08 11.79
CA ALA A 47 -5.29 -2.09 10.50
C ALA A 47 -6.30 -2.14 9.32
N MET A 48 -7.32 -3.00 9.41
CA MET A 48 -8.34 -3.12 8.36
C MET A 48 -9.28 -1.90 8.33
N THR A 49 -9.62 -1.32 9.48
CA THR A 49 -10.41 -0.07 9.56
C THR A 49 -9.66 1.05 8.86
N ARG A 50 -8.35 1.17 9.13
CA ARG A 50 -7.48 2.15 8.48
C ARG A 50 -7.39 1.92 6.98
N GLU A 51 -7.11 0.70 6.55
CA GLU A 51 -7.03 0.35 5.12
C GLU A 51 -8.33 0.71 4.39
N LYS A 52 -9.49 0.38 4.98
CA LYS A 52 -10.81 0.73 4.44
C LYS A 52 -10.97 2.24 4.30
N PHE A 53 -10.56 3.02 5.30
CA PHE A 53 -10.56 4.48 5.21
C PHE A 53 -9.64 4.96 4.08
N LEU A 54 -8.40 4.47 3.99
CA LEU A 54 -7.45 4.87 2.95
C LEU A 54 -7.94 4.54 1.53
N LYS A 55 -8.81 3.54 1.39
CA LYS A 55 -9.46 3.17 0.13
C LYS A 55 -10.72 3.99 -0.20
N SER A 56 -11.21 4.80 0.74
CA SER A 56 -12.33 5.73 0.55
C SER A 56 -11.92 6.97 -0.28
N GLY A 57 -12.87 7.82 -0.67
CA GLY A 57 -12.58 9.05 -1.44
C GLY A 57 -11.58 9.95 -0.72
N GLN A 58 -11.89 10.39 0.49
CA GLN A 58 -10.99 11.24 1.29
C GLN A 58 -9.65 10.55 1.59
N GLY A 59 -9.69 9.24 1.87
CA GLY A 59 -8.46 8.47 2.10
C GLY A 59 -7.54 8.41 0.89
N ARG A 60 -8.10 8.32 -0.33
CA ARG A 60 -7.30 8.33 -1.57
C ARG A 60 -6.63 9.67 -1.82
N GLU A 61 -7.28 10.79 -1.48
CA GLU A 61 -6.64 12.11 -1.56
C GLU A 61 -5.48 12.25 -0.58
N LEU A 62 -5.63 11.70 0.65
CA LEU A 62 -4.52 11.61 1.61
C LEU A 62 -3.35 10.79 1.05
N VAL A 63 -3.63 9.61 0.47
CA VAL A 63 -2.59 8.75 -0.14
C VAL A 63 -1.89 9.47 -1.29
N LYS A 64 -2.65 10.16 -2.15
CA LYS A 64 -2.09 10.93 -3.26
C LYS A 64 -1.16 12.03 -2.75
N THR A 65 -1.56 12.74 -1.70
CA THR A 65 -0.73 13.78 -1.06
C THR A 65 0.57 13.19 -0.52
N LYS A 66 0.51 12.07 0.21
CA LYS A 66 1.71 11.38 0.73
C LYS A 66 2.67 10.97 -0.40
N ILE A 67 2.14 10.44 -1.50
CA ILE A 67 2.96 10.05 -2.66
C ILE A 67 3.61 11.29 -3.31
N GLN A 68 2.87 12.39 -3.46
CA GLN A 68 3.41 13.61 -4.03
C GLN A 68 4.54 14.18 -3.19
N GLN A 69 4.40 14.17 -1.86
CA GLN A 69 5.46 14.60 -0.96
C GLN A 69 6.70 13.71 -1.09
N TRP A 70 6.52 12.39 -1.08
CA TRP A 70 7.63 11.43 -1.23
C TRP A 70 8.38 11.57 -2.56
N LEU A 71 7.71 11.98 -3.66
CA LEU A 71 8.35 12.20 -4.96
C LEU A 71 9.17 13.48 -5.04
N ILE A 72 9.00 14.40 -4.09
CA ILE A 72 9.72 15.68 -4.03
C ILE A 72 10.97 15.55 -3.14
N GLU A 73 10.95 14.60 -2.20
CA GLU A 73 12.07 14.23 -1.33
C GLU A 73 13.10 13.35 -2.07
#